data_AF-A0A970SKB7-F1
#
_entry.id   AF-A0A970SKB7-F1
#
_cell.length_a   1.000
_cell.length_b   1.000
_cell.length_c   1.000
_cell.angle_alpha   90.00
_cell.angle_beta   90.00
_cell.angle_gamma   90.00
#
_symmetry.space_group_name_H-M   'P 1'
#
loop_
_entity.id
_entity.type
_entity.pdbx_description
1 polymer ?
#
loop_
_entity_poly.entity_id
_entity_poly.type
_entity_poly.pdbx_seq_one_letter_code
_entity_poly.pdbx_strand_id
1 'polypeptide(L)'
;MGLFGKKKKEEEARKQALEQAQQEAEKAKKALQEKMEQEAKEKLAKAEAAKKVKEAEDQKQKEQARKEMAEARQKAIDERKARLESEKKPELLAKHVVKEDETLSHIALKYYKHATPPYWQLLLEHNTEILKGNERNVRAGMELEIPELPDELKD
;
A
#
# COMPACT_ATOMS: atom_id res chain seq x y z
N MET A 1 -12.79 61.87 -83.40
CA MET A 1 -11.78 61.47 -82.38
C MET A 1 -12.51 60.86 -81.19
N GLY A 2 -12.34 59.58 -80.84
CA GLY A 2 -13.08 59.04 -79.68
C GLY A 2 -12.79 57.59 -79.21
N LEU A 3 -11.97 56.82 -79.92
CA LEU A 3 -11.78 55.39 -79.62
C LEU A 3 -10.52 55.06 -78.79
N PHE A 4 -9.47 55.88 -78.86
CA PHE A 4 -8.20 55.61 -78.16
C PHE A 4 -8.19 56.00 -76.67
N GLY A 5 -8.92 57.05 -76.28
CA GLY A 5 -9.00 57.49 -74.87
C GLY A 5 -9.84 56.59 -73.97
N LYS A 6 -10.82 55.86 -74.55
CA LYS A 6 -11.65 54.89 -73.82
C LYS A 6 -10.88 53.63 -73.45
N LYS A 7 -10.10 53.06 -74.38
CA LYS A 7 -9.27 51.88 -74.13
C LYS A 7 -8.25 52.09 -73.01
N LYS A 8 -7.62 53.27 -72.94
CA LYS A 8 -6.61 53.58 -71.92
C LYS A 8 -7.20 53.65 -70.50
N LYS A 9 -8.39 54.27 -70.36
CA LYS A 9 -9.13 54.30 -69.08
C LYS A 9 -9.61 52.92 -68.63
N GLU A 10 -9.98 52.06 -69.57
CA GLU A 10 -10.43 50.70 -69.27
C GLU A 10 -9.28 49.80 -68.77
N GLU A 11 -8.06 50.01 -69.29
CA GLU A 11 -6.86 49.28 -68.87
C GLU A 11 -6.38 49.71 -67.47
N GLU A 12 -6.43 51.01 -67.15
CA GLU A 12 -6.12 51.52 -65.80
C GLU A 12 -7.13 51.04 -64.75
N ALA A 13 -8.43 51.02 -65.08
CA ALA A 13 -9.46 50.49 -64.20
C ALA A 13 -9.28 48.99 -63.93
N ARG A 14 -8.87 48.20 -64.94
CA ARG A 14 -8.53 46.78 -64.77
C ARG A 14 -7.30 46.56 -63.90
N LYS A 15 -6.28 47.41 -64.03
CA LYS A 15 -5.07 47.37 -63.20
C LYS A 15 -5.39 47.66 -61.73
N GLN A 16 -6.18 48.70 -61.47
CA GLN A 16 -6.62 49.03 -60.11
C GLN A 16 -7.49 47.92 -59.50
N ALA A 17 -8.39 47.34 -60.28
CA ALA A 17 -9.21 46.21 -59.82
C ALA A 17 -8.38 44.96 -59.50
N LEU A 18 -7.34 44.67 -60.29
CA LEU A 18 -6.40 43.58 -60.01
C LEU A 18 -5.57 43.84 -58.76
N GLU A 19 -5.10 45.07 -58.56
CA GLU A 19 -4.28 45.44 -57.40
C GLU A 19 -5.11 45.42 -56.12
N GLN A 20 -6.36 45.89 -56.16
CA GLN A 20 -7.32 45.77 -55.06
C GLN A 20 -7.66 44.30 -54.75
N ALA A 21 -7.91 43.49 -55.78
CA ALA A 21 -8.17 42.07 -55.60
C ALA A 21 -6.96 41.32 -55.02
N GLN A 22 -5.73 41.70 -55.40
CA GLN A 22 -4.51 41.15 -54.81
C GLN A 22 -4.33 41.58 -53.36
N GLN A 23 -4.58 42.85 -53.01
CA GLN A 23 -4.50 43.33 -51.64
C GLN A 23 -5.57 42.69 -50.73
N GLU A 24 -6.79 42.48 -51.21
CA GLU A 24 -7.81 41.73 -50.46
C GLU A 24 -7.45 40.26 -50.30
N ALA A 25 -6.92 39.62 -51.35
CA ALA A 25 -6.46 38.23 -51.27
C ALA A 25 -5.29 38.07 -50.27
N GLU A 26 -4.37 39.02 -50.22
CA GLU A 26 -3.25 38.99 -49.27
C GLU A 26 -3.72 39.24 -47.83
N LYS A 27 -4.64 40.20 -47.61
CA LYS A 27 -5.28 40.42 -46.31
C LYS A 27 -6.08 39.21 -45.85
N ALA A 28 -6.84 38.58 -46.75
CA ALA A 28 -7.60 37.37 -46.45
C ALA A 28 -6.67 36.21 -46.07
N LYS A 29 -5.55 36.03 -46.79
CA LYS A 29 -4.52 35.03 -46.45
C LYS A 29 -3.88 35.30 -45.08
N LYS A 30 -3.52 36.55 -44.80
CA LYS A 30 -2.91 36.95 -43.53
C LYS A 30 -3.87 36.75 -42.35
N ALA A 31 -5.13 37.13 -42.50
CA ALA A 31 -6.17 36.89 -41.51
C ALA A 31 -6.44 35.40 -41.28
N LEU A 32 -6.38 34.57 -42.33
CA LEU A 32 -6.49 33.10 -42.20
C LEU A 32 -5.29 32.51 -41.47
N GLN A 33 -4.08 32.99 -41.78
CA GLN A 33 -2.85 32.54 -41.15
C GLN A 33 -2.81 32.91 -39.66
N GLU A 34 -3.19 34.14 -39.30
CA GLU A 34 -3.30 34.57 -37.90
C GLU A 34 -4.33 33.75 -37.11
N LYS A 35 -5.50 33.43 -37.72
CA LYS A 35 -6.49 32.55 -37.09
C LYS A 35 -5.96 31.14 -36.89
N MET A 36 -5.25 30.57 -37.87
CA MET A 36 -4.65 29.24 -37.74
C MET A 36 -3.55 29.21 -36.68
N GLU A 37 -2.72 30.27 -36.58
CA GLU A 37 -1.70 30.38 -35.53
C GLU A 37 -2.31 30.55 -34.13
N GLN A 38 -3.41 31.29 -34.01
CA GLN A 38 -4.16 31.42 -32.75
C GLN A 38 -4.77 30.07 -32.32
N GLU A 39 -5.45 29.36 -33.22
CA GLU A 39 -5.99 28.02 -32.94
C GLU A 39 -4.89 27.01 -32.59
N ALA A 40 -3.75 27.06 -33.27
CA ALA A 40 -2.61 26.19 -32.98
C ALA A 40 -2.05 26.46 -31.57
N LYS A 41 -1.87 27.73 -31.19
CA LYS A 41 -1.43 28.12 -29.85
C LYS A 41 -2.45 27.72 -28.78
N GLU A 42 -3.74 27.89 -29.04
CA GLU A 42 -4.79 27.52 -28.09
C GLU A 42 -4.89 25.99 -27.90
N LYS A 43 -4.75 25.22 -28.98
CA LYS A 43 -4.69 23.75 -28.91
C LYS A 43 -3.46 23.26 -28.17
N LEU A 44 -2.29 23.87 -28.39
CA LEU A 44 -1.07 23.54 -27.65
C LEU A 44 -1.21 23.86 -26.16
N ALA A 45 -1.74 25.03 -25.81
CA ALA A 45 -1.98 25.42 -24.42
C ALA A 45 -2.96 24.47 -23.72
N LYS A 46 -4.06 24.09 -24.40
CA LYS A 46 -5.03 23.12 -23.88
C LYS A 46 -4.42 21.72 -23.72
N ALA A 47 -3.57 21.29 -24.67
CA ALA A 47 -2.88 20.01 -24.58
C ALA A 47 -1.86 19.96 -23.44
N GLU A 48 -1.10 21.03 -23.21
CA GLU A 48 -0.21 21.14 -22.05
C GLU A 48 -0.96 21.19 -20.73
N ALA A 49 -2.05 21.95 -20.65
CA ALA A 49 -2.90 21.98 -19.45
C ALA A 49 -3.48 20.59 -19.15
N ALA A 50 -4.00 19.89 -20.16
CA ALA A 50 -4.52 18.54 -20.00
C ALA A 50 -3.44 17.53 -19.56
N LYS A 51 -2.21 17.65 -20.09
CA LYS A 51 -1.07 16.83 -19.63
C LYS A 51 -0.73 17.08 -18.17
N LYS A 52 -0.67 18.34 -17.73
CA LYS A 52 -0.37 18.69 -16.33
C LYS A 52 -1.44 18.21 -15.36
N VAL A 53 -2.72 18.29 -15.75
CA VAL A 53 -3.83 17.75 -14.94
C VAL A 53 -3.70 16.24 -14.80
N LYS A 54 -3.48 15.53 -15.92
CA LYS A 54 -3.35 14.08 -15.92
C LYS A 54 -2.13 13.59 -15.14
N GLU A 55 -1.01 14.30 -15.20
CA GLU A 55 0.19 14.00 -14.43
C GLU A 55 -0.02 14.26 -12.93
N ALA A 56 -0.71 15.33 -12.55
CA ALA A 56 -1.07 15.60 -11.16
C ALA A 56 -2.05 14.56 -10.59
N GLU A 57 -3.00 14.08 -11.40
CA GLU A 57 -3.91 13.00 -11.01
C GLU A 57 -3.17 11.65 -10.84
N ASP A 58 -2.27 11.30 -11.77
CA ASP A 58 -1.45 10.10 -11.67
C ASP A 58 -0.53 10.12 -10.44
N GLN A 59 0.08 11.27 -10.13
CA GLN A 59 0.89 11.44 -8.92
C GLN A 59 0.05 11.27 -7.65
N LYS A 60 -1.16 11.85 -7.61
CA LYS A 60 -2.08 11.67 -6.47
C LYS A 60 -2.51 10.22 -6.30
N GLN A 61 -2.87 9.54 -7.38
CA GLN A 61 -3.25 8.12 -7.33
C GLN A 61 -2.09 7.24 -6.87
N LYS A 62 -0.87 7.49 -7.36
CA LYS A 62 0.33 6.78 -6.90
C LYS A 62 0.63 7.03 -5.42
N GLU A 63 0.44 8.25 -4.94
CA GLU A 63 0.63 8.56 -3.53
C GLU A 63 -0.43 7.88 -2.65
N GLN A 64 -1.70 7.89 -3.06
CA GLN A 64 -2.78 7.18 -2.37
C GLN A 64 -2.52 5.67 -2.34
N ALA A 65 -2.20 5.06 -3.48
CA ALA A 65 -1.86 3.64 -3.55
C ALA A 65 -0.65 3.29 -2.66
N ARG A 66 0.35 4.18 -2.57
CA ARG A 66 1.52 3.99 -1.69
C ARG A 66 1.13 4.09 -0.21
N LYS A 67 0.24 5.01 0.17
CA LYS A 67 -0.29 5.14 1.53
C LYS A 67 -1.12 3.93 1.92
N GLU A 68 -2.03 3.46 1.05
CA GLU A 68 -2.83 2.27 1.28
C GLU A 68 -1.96 1.01 1.42
N MET A 69 -0.95 0.83 0.56
CA MET A 69 -0.01 -0.28 0.70
C MET A 69 0.83 -0.20 1.98
N ALA A 70 1.23 0.99 2.42
CA ALA A 70 1.93 1.17 3.68
C ALA A 70 1.04 0.82 4.88
N GLU A 71 -0.23 1.24 4.86
CA GLU A 71 -1.19 0.91 5.92
C GLU A 71 -1.53 -0.59 5.93
N ALA A 72 -1.72 -1.21 4.77
CA ALA A 72 -1.95 -2.64 4.66
C ALA A 72 -0.75 -3.45 5.17
N ARG A 73 0.48 -3.02 4.87
CA ARG A 73 1.70 -3.63 5.42
C ARG A 73 1.78 -3.47 6.94
N GLN A 74 1.46 -2.29 7.46
CA GLN A 74 1.47 -2.05 8.89
C GLN A 74 0.47 -2.95 9.62
N LYS A 75 -0.76 -3.07 9.09
CA LYS A 75 -1.78 -3.98 9.61
C LYS A 75 -1.34 -5.44 9.56
N ALA A 76 -0.73 -5.89 8.47
CA ALA A 76 -0.22 -7.26 8.35
C ALA A 76 0.94 -7.54 9.32
N ILE A 77 1.80 -6.55 9.60
CA ILE A 77 2.86 -6.69 10.60
C ILE A 77 2.27 -6.77 12.00
N ASP A 78 1.30 -5.92 12.32
CA ASP A 78 0.64 -5.89 13.63
C ASP A 78 -0.13 -7.20 13.89
N GLU A 79 -0.88 -7.68 12.90
CA GLU A 79 -1.59 -8.96 12.97
C GLU A 79 -0.62 -10.13 13.11
N ARG A 80 0.49 -10.13 12.35
CA ARG A 80 1.52 -11.18 12.49
C ARG A 80 2.18 -11.11 13.86
N LYS A 81 2.42 -9.92 14.40
CA LYS A 81 3.01 -9.75 15.73
C LYS A 81 2.04 -10.22 16.82
N ALA A 82 0.77 -9.84 16.74
CA ALA A 82 -0.28 -10.31 17.62
C ALA A 82 -0.45 -11.84 17.56
N ARG A 83 -0.38 -12.43 16.36
CA ARG A 83 -0.41 -13.88 16.15
C ARG A 83 0.82 -14.56 16.76
N LEU A 84 2.01 -14.00 16.57
CA LEU A 84 3.24 -14.52 17.18
C LEU A 84 3.27 -14.35 18.71
N GLU A 85 2.71 -13.27 19.25
CA GLU A 85 2.58 -13.06 20.69
C GLU A 85 1.51 -13.99 21.30
N SER A 86 0.43 -14.28 20.59
CA SER A 86 -0.56 -15.29 21.02
C SER A 86 -0.11 -16.74 20.76
N GLU A 87 0.82 -16.96 19.82
CA GLU A 87 1.47 -18.24 19.55
C GLU A 87 2.76 -18.45 20.35
N LYS A 88 3.21 -17.46 21.14
CA LYS A 88 4.16 -17.67 22.23
C LYS A 88 3.48 -18.51 23.31
N LYS A 89 3.34 -19.80 23.02
CA LYS A 89 3.25 -20.84 24.03
C LYS A 89 4.37 -20.56 25.05
N PRO A 90 4.10 -20.72 26.37
CA PRO A 90 5.11 -20.47 27.38
C PRO A 90 6.39 -21.21 27.00
N GLU A 91 7.51 -20.48 26.93
CA GLU A 91 8.81 -21.04 26.52
C GLU A 91 9.09 -22.27 27.39
N LEU A 92 9.42 -23.41 26.78
CA LEU A 92 9.67 -24.62 27.58
C LEU A 92 10.93 -24.42 28.41
N LEU A 93 10.77 -24.36 29.74
CA LEU A 93 11.84 -24.17 30.70
C LEU A 93 12.75 -25.39 30.77
N ALA A 94 12.17 -26.60 30.72
CA ALA A 94 12.92 -27.85 30.68
C ALA A 94 12.03 -29.03 30.28
N LYS A 95 12.65 -30.16 29.91
CA LYS A 95 12.00 -31.48 29.88
C LYS A 95 12.47 -32.28 31.09
N HIS A 96 11.54 -32.75 31.92
CA HIS A 96 11.85 -33.53 33.13
C HIS A 96 11.32 -34.95 32.98
N VAL A 97 12.21 -35.93 33.18
CA VAL A 97 11.81 -37.33 33.29
C VAL A 97 11.41 -37.60 34.74
N VAL A 98 10.15 -37.97 34.94
CA VAL A 98 9.58 -38.29 36.25
C VAL A 98 10.30 -39.49 36.84
N LYS A 99 10.83 -39.37 38.06
CA LYS A 99 11.42 -40.49 38.80
C LYS A 99 10.36 -41.25 39.61
N GLU A 100 10.73 -42.45 40.07
CA GLU A 100 9.95 -43.19 41.06
C GLU A 100 9.79 -42.32 42.32
N ASP A 101 8.55 -42.24 42.84
CA ASP A 101 8.10 -41.36 43.93
C ASP A 101 7.97 -39.84 43.66
N GLU A 102 8.20 -39.34 42.44
CA GLU A 102 7.91 -37.93 42.11
C GLU A 102 6.45 -37.70 41.68
N THR A 103 5.79 -36.69 42.26
CA THR A 103 4.44 -36.24 41.87
C THR A 103 4.50 -34.87 41.17
N LEU A 104 3.40 -34.43 40.53
CA LEU A 104 3.35 -33.11 39.89
C LEU A 104 3.74 -31.97 40.83
N SER A 105 3.31 -32.04 42.09
CA SER A 105 3.65 -31.03 43.10
C SER A 105 5.15 -31.02 43.42
N HIS A 106 5.82 -32.18 43.42
CA HIS A 106 7.28 -32.26 43.59
C HIS A 106 8.03 -31.65 42.41
N ILE A 107 7.54 -31.90 41.19
CA ILE A 107 8.13 -31.35 39.95
C ILE A 107 7.94 -29.83 39.92
N ALA A 108 6.74 -29.34 40.22
CA ALA A 108 6.46 -27.91 40.35
C ALA A 108 7.37 -27.26 41.41
N LEU A 109 7.53 -27.89 42.58
CA LEU A 109 8.45 -27.40 43.61
C LEU A 109 9.91 -27.34 43.12
N LYS A 110 10.36 -28.30 42.30
CA LYS A 110 11.72 -28.34 41.80
C LYS A 110 12.03 -27.24 40.78
N TYR A 111 11.11 -27.00 39.85
CA TYR A 111 11.32 -26.03 38.76
C TYR A 111 10.85 -24.63 39.10
N TYR A 112 9.72 -24.52 39.79
CA TYR A 112 9.06 -23.26 40.11
C TYR A 112 9.25 -22.83 41.56
N LYS A 113 9.85 -23.67 42.43
CA LYS A 113 9.98 -23.42 43.88
C LYS A 113 8.63 -23.27 44.62
N HIS A 114 7.52 -23.57 43.95
CA HIS A 114 6.18 -23.51 44.47
C HIS A 114 5.43 -24.82 44.18
N ALA A 115 4.90 -25.45 45.22
CA ALA A 115 4.07 -26.65 45.13
C ALA A 115 2.55 -26.32 45.14
N THR A 116 2.17 -25.06 44.91
CA THR A 116 0.79 -24.61 45.05
C THR A 116 -0.05 -25.00 43.83
N PRO A 117 -1.39 -25.09 43.99
CA PRO A 117 -2.34 -25.43 42.92
C PRO A 117 -2.05 -24.85 41.54
N PRO A 118 -1.83 -23.53 41.39
CA PRO A 118 -1.67 -22.94 40.06
C PRO A 118 -0.45 -23.47 39.30
N TYR A 119 0.62 -23.87 39.99
CA TYR A 119 1.89 -24.24 39.36
C TYR A 119 1.88 -25.69 38.83
N TRP A 120 1.36 -26.62 39.62
CA TRP A 120 1.25 -28.01 39.17
C TRP A 120 0.03 -28.21 38.24
N GLN A 121 -1.01 -27.37 38.34
CA GLN A 121 -2.11 -27.34 37.35
C GLN A 121 -1.60 -26.93 35.98
N LEU A 122 -0.69 -25.95 35.91
CA LEU A 122 -0.08 -25.53 34.66
C LEU A 122 0.75 -26.64 33.99
N LEU A 123 1.47 -27.45 34.79
CA LEU A 123 2.12 -28.68 34.30
C LEU A 123 1.09 -29.71 33.79
N LEU A 124 -0.02 -29.89 34.50
CA LEU A 124 -1.08 -30.80 34.12
C LEU A 124 -1.71 -30.38 32.80
N GLU A 125 -2.08 -29.10 32.65
CA GLU A 125 -2.68 -28.54 31.43
C GLU A 125 -1.75 -28.68 30.23
N HIS A 126 -0.47 -28.34 30.40
CA HIS A 126 0.53 -28.43 29.34
C HIS A 126 0.80 -29.88 28.91
N ASN A 127 0.76 -30.83 29.86
CA ASN A 127 1.02 -32.25 29.60
C ASN A 127 -0.26 -33.10 29.61
N THR A 128 -1.43 -32.49 29.36
CA THR A 128 -2.73 -33.18 29.37
C THR A 128 -2.77 -34.33 28.37
N GLU A 129 -2.06 -34.22 27.25
CA GLU A 129 -1.93 -35.27 26.23
C GLU A 129 -1.28 -36.55 26.80
N ILE A 130 -0.32 -36.40 27.72
CA ILE A 130 0.43 -37.50 28.34
C ILE A 130 -0.30 -38.01 29.59
N LEU A 131 -0.80 -37.09 30.42
CA LEU A 131 -1.39 -37.38 31.73
C LEU A 131 -2.89 -37.65 31.67
N LYS A 132 -3.52 -37.50 30.50
CA LYS A 132 -4.98 -37.61 30.30
C LYS A 132 -5.77 -36.71 31.27
N GLY A 133 -5.23 -35.55 31.58
CA GLY A 133 -5.83 -34.57 32.49
C GLY A 133 -5.98 -35.03 33.95
N ASN A 134 -5.21 -36.02 34.41
CA ASN A 134 -5.24 -36.44 35.81
C ASN A 134 -3.84 -36.44 36.44
N GLU A 135 -3.69 -35.75 37.57
CA GLU A 135 -2.44 -35.69 38.35
C GLU A 135 -1.97 -37.06 38.83
N ARG A 136 -2.89 -38.01 39.03
CA ARG A 136 -2.59 -39.38 39.46
C ARG A 136 -2.08 -40.30 38.36
N ASN A 137 -2.13 -39.85 37.10
CA ASN A 137 -1.62 -40.62 35.97
C ASN A 137 -0.12 -40.43 35.74
N VAL A 138 0.54 -39.56 36.53
CA VAL A 138 2.00 -39.43 36.51
C VAL A 138 2.63 -40.76 36.92
N ARG A 139 3.49 -41.28 36.05
CA ARG A 139 4.28 -42.50 36.32
C ARG A 139 5.75 -42.22 36.08
N ALA A 140 6.60 -42.92 36.83
CA ALA A 140 8.03 -42.89 36.62
C ALA A 140 8.39 -43.29 35.18
N GLY A 141 9.36 -42.59 34.60
CA GLY A 141 9.79 -42.76 33.21
C GLY A 141 9.02 -41.93 32.18
N MET A 142 7.98 -41.18 32.57
CA MET A 142 7.33 -40.22 31.69
C MET A 142 8.19 -38.96 31.52
N GLU A 143 8.30 -38.46 30.30
CA GLU A 143 8.93 -37.16 30.01
C GLU A 143 7.83 -36.09 30.02
N LEU A 144 7.88 -35.18 31.00
CA LEU A 144 6.97 -34.04 31.09
C LEU A 144 7.68 -32.77 30.64
N GLU A 145 7.00 -32.00 29.80
CA GLU A 145 7.45 -30.68 29.36
C GLU A 145 7.09 -29.65 30.44
N ILE A 146 8.10 -28.96 30.96
CA ILE A 146 7.96 -27.93 31.99
C ILE A 146 7.91 -26.58 31.26
N PRO A 147 6.72 -26.00 31.01
CA PRO A 147 6.60 -24.64 30.49
C PRO A 147 7.22 -23.61 31.44
N GLU A 148 7.66 -22.47 30.94
CA GLU A 148 8.06 -21.34 31.77
C GLU A 148 6.83 -20.73 32.43
N LEU A 149 7.01 -20.24 33.67
CA LEU A 149 5.94 -19.55 34.37
C LEU A 149 5.54 -18.29 33.60
N PRO A 150 4.24 -18.05 33.39
CA PRO A 150 3.80 -16.73 32.96
C PRO A 150 4.28 -15.70 33.98
N ASP A 151 4.63 -14.51 33.50
CA ASP A 151 5.15 -13.41 34.34
C ASP A 151 4.20 -13.07 35.49
N GLU A 152 2.90 -13.36 35.32
CA GLU A 152 1.84 -13.20 36.32
C GLU A 152 1.99 -14.13 37.55
N LEU A 153 2.75 -15.23 37.45
CA LEU A 153 3.01 -16.20 38.53
C LEU A 153 4.47 -16.16 39.03
N LYS A 154 5.30 -15.24 38.54
CA LYS A 154 6.64 -15.00 39.08
C LYS A 154 6.51 -13.94 40.20
N ASP A 155 6.29 -14.37 41.43
CA ASP A 155 6.25 -13.52 42.63
C ASP A 155 7.63 -12.87 42.92
#